data_AF-A0A7C9CKK2-F1
#
_entry.id   AF-A0A7C9CKK2-F1
#
_cell.length_a   1.000
_cell.length_b   1.000
_cell.length_c   1.000
_cell.angle_alpha   90.00
_cell.angle_beta   90.00
_cell.angle_gamma   90.00
#
_symmetry.space_group_name_H-M   'P 1'
#
loop_
_entity.id
_entity.type
_entity.pdbx_description
1 polymer ?
#
loop_
_entity_poly.entity_id
_entity_poly.type
_entity_poly.pdbx_seq_one_letter_code
_entity_poly.pdbx_strand_id
1 'polypeptide(L)'
;LLRLGTRCKGRYIPLASVTRRLGAKSVLNMSPNLLFETVQAYIDDDVCCAATSFLKCFLERMRDECWNDSGVEKGYETYRSHCLPAFLNGLASGIPKLRSNLNTYALP
;
A
#
# COMPACT_ATOMS: atom_id res chain seq x y z
N LEU A 1 12.27 9.49 -2.57
CA LEU A 1 10.97 8.78 -2.63
C LEU A 1 10.36 8.60 -1.26
N LEU A 2 10.98 7.82 -0.37
CA LEU A 2 10.45 7.55 0.99
C LEU A 2 10.32 8.81 1.87
N ARG A 3 11.14 9.84 1.61
CA ARG A 3 11.05 11.16 2.26
C ARG A 3 10.11 12.16 1.58
N LEU A 4 9.54 11.81 0.42
CA LEU A 4 8.58 12.68 -0.26
C LEU A 4 7.23 12.56 0.45
N GLY A 5 6.52 13.67 0.62
CA GLY A 5 5.20 13.67 1.25
C GLY A 5 4.19 12.78 0.53
N THR A 6 3.14 12.36 1.25
CA THR A 6 2.07 11.48 0.74
C THR A 6 1.31 12.08 -0.45
N ARG A 7 1.33 13.40 -0.62
CA ARG A 7 0.64 14.09 -1.71
C ARG A 7 1.51 14.29 -2.97
N CYS A 8 2.75 13.80 -2.97
CA CYS A 8 3.60 13.92 -4.14
C CYS A 8 3.29 12.80 -5.14
N LYS A 9 2.51 13.09 -6.19
CA LYS A 9 2.16 12.12 -7.25
C LYS A 9 3.39 11.38 -7.83
N GLY A 10 4.49 12.11 -8.01
CA GLY A 10 5.77 11.57 -8.50
C GLY A 10 6.46 10.57 -7.56
N ARG A 11 5.95 10.37 -6.33
CA ARG A 11 6.44 9.37 -5.38
C ARG A 11 6.06 7.94 -5.80
N TYR A 12 4.85 7.74 -6.31
CA TYR A 12 4.23 6.41 -6.37
C TYR A 12 4.71 5.56 -7.55
N ILE A 13 4.89 6.16 -8.73
CA ILE A 13 5.38 5.43 -9.92
C ILE A 13 6.78 4.85 -9.67
N PRO A 14 7.77 5.62 -9.16
CA PRO A 14 9.07 5.06 -8.85
C PRO A 14 9.04 4.04 -7.71
N LEU A 15 8.19 4.23 -6.69
CA LEU A 15 8.03 3.24 -5.61
C LEU A 15 7.49 1.90 -6.12
N ALA A 16 6.58 1.90 -7.09
CA ALA A 16 6.10 0.67 -7.71
C ALA A 16 7.25 -0.08 -8.41
N SER A 17 8.09 0.66 -9.15
CA SER A 17 9.28 0.10 -9.81
C SER A 17 10.28 -0.47 -8.80
N VAL A 18 10.56 0.27 -7.72
CA VAL A 18 11.46 -0.18 -6.65
C VAL A 18 10.92 -1.44 -5.96
N THR A 19 9.62 -1.48 -5.67
CA THR A 19 8.97 -2.63 -5.03
C THR A 19 9.10 -3.90 -5.87
N ARG A 20 8.93 -3.80 -7.20
CA ARG A 20 9.14 -4.94 -8.10
C ARG A 20 10.57 -5.46 -8.11
N ARG A 21 11.56 -4.58 -7.89
CA ARG A 21 12.99 -4.92 -7.95
C ARG A 21 13.53 -5.42 -6.62
N LEU A 22 13.17 -4.79 -5.51
CA LEU A 22 13.72 -5.06 -4.18
C LEU A 22 12.85 -5.97 -3.32
N GLY A 23 11.58 -6.17 -3.69
CA GLY A 23 10.59 -6.86 -2.86
C GLY A 23 9.79 -5.90 -1.99
N ALA A 24 8.53 -6.24 -1.73
CA ALA A 24 7.63 -5.45 -0.90
C ALA A 24 8.02 -5.55 0.59
N LYS A 25 8.49 -6.71 1.06
CA LYS A 25 9.01 -6.86 2.45
C LYS A 25 10.20 -5.95 2.72
N SER A 26 11.18 -5.93 1.80
CA SER A 26 12.35 -5.06 1.89
C SER A 26 11.97 -3.58 1.91
N VAL A 27 11.07 -3.17 1.02
CA VAL A 27 10.58 -1.79 0.96
C VAL A 27 9.83 -1.40 2.24
N LEU A 28 9.02 -2.30 2.80
CA LEU A 28 8.31 -2.07 4.06
C LEU A 28 9.29 -1.98 5.25
N ASN A 29 10.33 -2.81 5.29
CA ASN A 29 11.39 -2.71 6.30
C ASN A 29 12.14 -1.37 6.23
N MET A 30 12.36 -0.82 5.03
CA MET A 30 12.95 0.51 4.84
C MET A 30 11.99 1.65 5.25
N SER A 31 10.68 1.43 5.19
CA SER A 31 9.67 2.43 5.49
C SER A 31 8.41 1.79 6.10
N PRO A 32 8.39 1.50 7.41
CA PRO A 32 7.33 0.73 8.06
C PRO A 32 5.93 1.35 7.92
N ASN A 33 5.86 2.69 7.83
CA ASN A 33 4.60 3.42 7.70
C ASN A 33 4.10 3.55 6.25
N LEU A 34 4.79 2.96 5.27
CA LEU A 34 4.52 3.19 3.85
C LEU A 34 3.07 2.89 3.44
N LEU A 35 2.50 1.80 3.96
CA LEU A 35 1.11 1.43 3.68
C LEU A 35 0.11 2.42 4.29
N PHE A 36 0.32 2.84 5.54
CA PHE A 36 -0.49 3.87 6.19
C PHE A 36 -0.42 5.20 5.43
N GLU A 37 0.79 5.64 5.06
CA GLU A 37 1.02 6.84 4.26
C GLU A 37 0.34 6.78 2.89
N THR A 38 0.38 5.61 2.24
CA THR A 38 -0.27 5.39 0.95
C THR A 38 -1.79 5.42 1.09
N VAL A 39 -2.35 4.81 2.14
CA VAL A 39 -3.78 4.91 2.46
C VAL A 39 -4.19 6.36 2.70
N GLN A 40 -3.43 7.13 3.49
CA GLN A 40 -3.74 8.54 3.74
C GLN A 40 -3.67 9.42 2.48
N ALA A 41 -2.92 9.01 1.46
CA ALA A 41 -2.86 9.72 0.18
C ALA A 41 -4.20 9.72 -0.57
N TYR A 42 -5.12 8.79 -0.27
CA TYR A 42 -6.46 8.76 -0.86
C TYR A 42 -7.34 9.95 -0.45
N ILE A 43 -6.91 10.80 0.51
CA ILE A 43 -7.57 12.10 0.77
C ILE A 43 -7.47 13.03 -0.45
N ASP A 44 -6.42 12.87 -1.25
CA ASP A 44 -6.06 13.75 -2.36
C ASP A 44 -6.37 13.09 -3.70
N ASP A 45 -7.33 13.65 -4.44
CA ASP A 45 -7.82 13.10 -5.70
C ASP A 45 -6.73 13.13 -6.79
N ASP A 46 -5.82 14.10 -6.75
CA ASP A 46 -4.75 14.25 -7.75
C ASP A 46 -3.72 13.10 -7.68
N VAL A 47 -3.67 12.47 -6.52
CA VAL A 47 -2.67 11.45 -6.15
C VAL A 47 -3.28 10.05 -6.08
N CYS A 48 -4.58 9.96 -5.80
CA CYS A 48 -5.32 8.70 -5.62
C CYS A 48 -5.04 7.64 -6.72
N CYS A 49 -5.03 8.03 -7.99
CA CYS A 49 -4.75 7.11 -9.11
C CYS A 49 -3.30 6.57 -9.09
N ALA A 50 -2.33 7.44 -8.78
CA ALA A 50 -0.92 7.05 -8.68
C ALA A 50 -0.69 6.16 -7.45
N ALA A 51 -1.30 6.51 -6.31
CA ALA A 51 -1.30 5.71 -5.09
C ALA A 51 -1.91 4.33 -5.33
N THR A 52 -3.04 4.25 -6.04
CA THR A 52 -3.69 2.99 -6.40
C THR A 52 -2.81 2.11 -7.27
N SER A 53 -2.17 2.68 -8.29
CA SER A 53 -1.24 1.93 -9.16
C SER A 53 -0.07 1.35 -8.38
N PHE A 54 0.50 2.12 -7.44
CA PHE A 54 1.54 1.63 -6.55
C PHE A 54 1.01 0.54 -5.62
N LEU A 55 -0.14 0.77 -4.99
CA LEU A 55 -0.73 -0.14 -4.00
C LEU A 55 -1.02 -1.51 -4.60
N LYS A 56 -1.62 -1.58 -5.80
CA LYS A 56 -1.84 -2.84 -6.53
C LYS A 56 -0.54 -3.61 -6.72
N CYS A 57 0.47 -2.95 -7.26
CA CYS A 57 1.79 -3.55 -7.48
C CYS A 57 2.46 -4.02 -6.19
N PHE A 58 2.31 -3.25 -5.11
CA PHE A 58 2.88 -3.58 -3.80
C PHE A 58 2.19 -4.82 -3.21
N LEU A 59 0.86 -4.84 -3.22
CA LEU A 59 0.07 -5.94 -2.65
C LEU A 59 0.28 -7.26 -3.40
N GLU A 60 0.31 -7.22 -4.72
CA GLU A 60 0.63 -8.40 -5.54
C GLU A 60 2.00 -8.96 -5.15
N ARG A 61 3.02 -8.10 -5.11
CA ARG A 61 4.38 -8.54 -4.77
C ARG A 61 4.49 -9.04 -3.32
N MET A 62 3.84 -8.37 -2.38
CA MET A 62 3.78 -8.76 -0.96
C MET A 62 3.14 -10.14 -0.79
N ARG A 63 2.02 -10.39 -1.47
CA ARG A 63 1.32 -11.68 -1.44
C ARG A 63 2.23 -12.80 -1.95
N ASP A 64 2.84 -12.59 -3.11
CA ASP A 64 3.70 -13.59 -3.74
C ASP A 64 4.94 -13.90 -2.85
N GLU A 65 5.55 -12.88 -2.23
CA GLU A 65 6.64 -13.06 -1.27
C GLU A 65 6.18 -13.83 -0.02
N CYS A 66 5.00 -13.54 0.52
CA CYS A 66 4.48 -14.27 1.68
C CYS A 66 4.19 -15.75 1.36
N TRP A 67 3.69 -16.05 0.15
CA TRP A 67 3.46 -17.42 -0.28
C TRP A 67 4.77 -18.19 -0.50
N ASN A 68 5.76 -17.55 -1.12
CA ASN A 68 7.06 -18.18 -1.37
C ASN A 68 7.79 -18.53 -0.06
N ASP A 69 7.68 -17.68 0.96
CA ASP A 69 8.38 -17.89 2.23
C ASP A 69 7.72 -18.92 3.15
N SER A 70 6.41 -19.15 3.03
CA SER A 70 5.64 -19.89 4.06
C SER A 70 4.52 -20.79 3.53
N GLY A 71 4.40 -20.93 2.21
CA GLY A 71 3.26 -21.61 1.58
C GLY A 71 2.00 -20.75 1.54
N VAL A 72 0.97 -21.22 0.82
CA VAL A 72 -0.22 -20.41 0.51
C VAL A 72 -1.01 -20.02 1.76
N GLU A 73 -1.39 -20.99 2.60
CA GLU A 73 -2.23 -20.77 3.80
C GLU A 73 -1.58 -19.78 4.79
N LYS A 74 -0.40 -20.12 5.32
CA LYS A 74 0.35 -19.26 6.25
C LYS A 74 0.84 -17.96 5.60
N GLY A 75 1.10 -17.99 4.30
CA GLY A 75 1.44 -16.81 3.51
C GLY A 75 0.28 -15.82 3.49
N TYR A 76 -0.97 -16.27 3.37
CA TYR A 76 -2.13 -15.39 3.47
C TYR A 76 -2.31 -14.77 4.86
N GLU A 77 -2.06 -15.52 5.94
CA GLU A 77 -2.07 -14.96 7.30
C GLU A 77 -1.06 -13.83 7.44
N THR A 78 0.17 -14.06 6.97
CA THR A 78 1.26 -13.07 7.02
C THR A 78 0.99 -11.87 6.11
N TYR A 79 0.47 -12.10 4.91
CA TYR A 79 0.05 -11.03 4.01
C TYR A 79 -1.03 -10.14 4.65
N ARG A 80 -2.04 -10.74 5.28
CA ARG A 80 -3.10 -10.00 5.97
C ARG A 80 -2.56 -9.21 7.16
N SER A 81 -1.64 -9.77 7.94
CA SER A 81 -1.07 -9.08 9.10
C SER A 81 -0.28 -7.83 8.72
N HIS A 82 0.39 -7.83 7.55
CA HIS A 82 1.05 -6.64 7.02
C HIS A 82 0.07 -5.61 6.44
N CYS A 83 -0.92 -6.06 5.67
CA CYS A 83 -1.72 -5.16 4.82
C CYS A 83 -2.97 -4.62 5.51
N LEU A 84 -3.75 -5.48 6.20
CA LEU A 84 -5.06 -5.10 6.75
C LEU A 84 -5.02 -3.91 7.74
N PRO A 85 -4.03 -3.77 8.63
CA PRO A 85 -4.02 -2.67 9.60
C PRO A 85 -4.10 -1.28 8.95
N ALA A 86 -3.39 -1.08 7.84
CA ALA A 86 -3.39 0.21 7.14
C ALA A 86 -4.75 0.52 6.50
N PHE A 87 -5.37 -0.47 5.84
CA PHE A 87 -6.69 -0.30 5.23
C PHE A 87 -7.78 -0.06 6.27
N LEU A 88 -7.81 -0.88 7.32
CA LEU A 88 -8.81 -0.74 8.39
C LEU A 88 -8.68 0.62 9.08
N ASN A 89 -7.46 1.12 9.28
CA ASN A 89 -7.25 2.46 9.82
C ASN A 89 -7.84 3.55 8.91
N GLY A 90 -7.64 3.47 7.59
CA GLY A 90 -8.21 4.43 6.63
C GLY A 90 -9.74 4.35 6.54
N LEU A 91 -10.28 3.13 6.46
CA LEU A 91 -11.72 2.87 6.36
C LEU A 91 -12.47 3.27 7.64
N ALA A 92 -11.84 3.11 8.81
CA ALA A 92 -12.40 3.54 10.10
C ALA A 92 -12.05 4.98 10.47
N SER A 93 -11.39 5.74 9.58
CA SER A 93 -10.97 7.11 9.88
C SER A 93 -12.16 8.06 10.00
N GLY A 94 -12.02 9.14 10.77
CA GLY A 94 -13.03 10.21 10.85
C GLY A 94 -13.21 11.02 9.56
N ILE A 95 -12.36 10.84 8.54
CA ILE A 95 -12.30 11.68 7.33
C ILE A 95 -13.21 11.08 6.24
N PRO A 96 -14.37 11.69 5.93
CA PRO A 96 -15.33 11.08 4.99
C PRO A 96 -14.76 10.87 3.59
N LYS A 97 -13.95 11.84 3.10
CA LYS A 97 -13.31 11.75 1.79
C LYS A 97 -12.32 10.60 1.69
N LEU A 98 -11.49 10.39 2.72
CA LEU A 98 -10.58 9.25 2.78
C LEU A 98 -11.35 7.93 2.68
N ARG A 99 -12.38 7.76 3.51
CA ARG A 99 -13.20 6.54 3.49
C ARG A 99 -13.84 6.30 2.12
N SER A 100 -14.43 7.34 1.53
CA SER A 100 -15.07 7.27 0.22
C SER A 100 -14.07 6.83 -0.86
N ASN A 101 -12.95 7.55 -0.98
CA ASN A 101 -11.95 7.27 -2.01
C ASN A 101 -11.30 5.89 -1.81
N LEU A 102 -11.00 5.51 -0.57
CA LEU A 102 -10.42 4.21 -0.28
C LEU A 102 -11.38 3.07 -0.64
N ASN A 103 -12.67 3.20 -0.32
CA ASN A 103 -13.71 2.24 -0.72
C ASN A 103 -13.86 2.14 -2.25
N THR A 104 -13.76 3.27 -2.96
CA THR A 104 -13.98 3.30 -4.41
C THR A 104 -12.77 2.82 -5.22
N TYR A 105 -11.55 3.14 -4.78
CA TYR A 105 -10.36 3.01 -5.62
C TYR A 105 -9.31 2.02 -5.11
N ALA A 106 -9.29 1.71 -3.80
CA ALA A 106 -8.22 0.91 -3.21
C ALA A 106 -8.54 -0.59 -3.11
N LEU A 107 -9.82 -0.94 -3.12
CA LEU A 107 -10.30 -2.32 -3.12
C LEU A 107 -10.55 -2.76 -4.58
N PRO A 108 -10.13 -3.98 -4.97
CA PRO A 108 -10.41 -4.52 -6.30
C PRO A 108 -11.90 -4.82 -6.51
#